data_AF-A0A810QBM5-F1
#
_entry.id   AF-A0A810QBM5-F1
#
_cell.length_a   1.000
_cell.length_b   1.000
_cell.length_c   1.000
_cell.angle_alpha   90.00
_cell.angle_beta   90.00
_cell.angle_gamma   90.00
#
_symmetry.space_group_name_H-M   'P 1'
#
loop_
_entity.id
_entity.type
_entity.pdbx_description
1 polymer ?
#
loop_
_entity_poly.entity_id
_entity_poly.type
_entity_poly.pdbx_seq_one_letter_code
_entity_poly.pdbx_strand_id
1 'polypeptide(L)'
;MIQFKPVTKQDAGKLRKYYQDCQYGLCEYSVGTKLMWRNHLHPAWAESAGCLVVRNYIDGQTVFDYPVPGPEGDEDAALSAIEHYCMDQGISPVISVVPDCKAARLLSRYPYVCVSDIRTWRDYMYYRQDLQLFAGRRYSGQRNHIKKFRTQWPNATFRRLGTADCNAIEQFWKDYETEFPKGDNAKALSELALAKKMLRMLDKSWFLGGGLFDGDKLIALSLAEKCGDTLIIHIEKALYSYTGVYPTLVQTFADTFGEGCQWINREDDAADRGLRTSKLQYGPAKLSPKYRFEPQNELLRHVSAIPELKTERLTLSALTEEDIPAYNALVLDQDRNRWWGYDDVGGLGAPVEERSFFEVARKDFENRQAVNFAVRLDGKLIGEAVLYRFDCQGGAELGCRINAAYAGHGYGTEAFAAVADWGLYRVHLGRIVAKCYKENTASYQMLSSCMRKNGEDETFYYFEKLV
;
A
#
# COMPACT_ATOMS: atom_id res chain seq x y z
N MET A 1 -16.04 -7.95 -0.55
CA MET A 1 -14.97 -7.31 -1.34
C MET A 1 -14.83 -5.86 -0.89
N ILE A 2 -13.62 -5.37 -0.62
CA ILE A 2 -13.40 -3.98 -0.18
C ILE A 2 -13.78 -3.02 -1.32
N GLN A 3 -14.58 -2.01 -1.00
CA GLN A 3 -14.91 -0.94 -1.94
C GLN A 3 -14.18 0.36 -1.58
N PHE A 4 -13.24 0.76 -2.43
CA PHE A 4 -12.47 1.99 -2.26
C PHE A 4 -13.19 3.18 -2.86
N LYS A 5 -13.23 4.29 -2.11
CA LYS A 5 -13.71 5.59 -2.61
C LYS A 5 -12.59 6.64 -2.57
N PRO A 6 -12.47 7.53 -3.56
CA PRO A 6 -11.44 8.56 -3.56
C PRO A 6 -11.47 9.40 -2.28
N VAL A 7 -10.31 9.72 -1.73
CA VAL A 7 -10.21 10.65 -0.60
C VAL A 7 -10.56 12.06 -1.10
N THR A 8 -11.55 12.67 -0.46
CA THR A 8 -11.94 14.06 -0.70
C THR A 8 -11.87 14.89 0.58
N LYS A 9 -12.01 16.21 0.45
CA LYS A 9 -12.14 17.10 1.62
C LYS A 9 -13.33 16.74 2.52
N GLN A 10 -14.39 16.13 1.99
CA GLN A 10 -15.57 15.72 2.75
C GLN A 10 -15.28 14.48 3.61
N ASP A 11 -14.31 13.65 3.21
CA ASP A 11 -13.90 12.45 3.95
C ASP A 11 -12.90 12.76 5.07
N ALA A 12 -12.31 13.95 5.07
CA ALA A 12 -11.26 14.37 6.01
C ALA A 12 -11.60 14.06 7.47
N GLY A 13 -12.82 14.37 7.91
CA GLY A 13 -13.27 14.09 9.28
C GLY A 13 -13.35 12.59 9.61
N LYS A 14 -13.58 11.72 8.62
CA LYS A 14 -13.61 10.26 8.81
C LYS A 14 -12.20 9.70 8.93
N LEU A 15 -11.30 10.09 8.03
CA LEU A 15 -9.89 9.70 8.10
C LEU A 15 -9.23 10.23 9.39
N ARG A 16 -9.60 11.44 9.81
CA ARG A 16 -9.08 12.06 11.03
C ARG A 16 -9.31 11.20 12.27
N LYS A 17 -10.44 10.50 12.38
CA LYS A 17 -10.73 9.61 13.52
C LYS A 17 -9.67 8.52 13.71
N TYR A 18 -9.04 8.08 12.62
CA TYR A 18 -7.96 7.10 12.65
C TYR A 18 -6.59 7.77 12.86
N TYR A 19 -6.31 8.84 12.12
CA TYR A 19 -4.99 9.48 12.18
C TYR A 19 -4.72 10.27 13.46
N GLN A 20 -5.75 10.80 14.12
CA GLN A 20 -5.57 11.63 15.32
C GLN A 20 -4.88 10.87 16.46
N ASP A 21 -5.10 9.55 16.55
CA ASP A 21 -4.56 8.67 17.61
C ASP A 21 -3.45 7.74 17.07
N CYS A 22 -3.13 7.83 15.77
CA CYS A 22 -2.14 6.97 15.12
C CYS A 22 -0.72 7.24 15.65
N GLN A 23 -0.08 6.19 16.17
CA GLN A 23 1.26 6.24 16.79
C GLN A 23 2.40 5.87 15.82
N TYR A 24 2.13 5.78 14.51
CA TYR A 24 3.13 5.38 13.53
C TYR A 24 4.20 6.46 13.30
N GLY A 25 3.85 7.73 13.53
CA GLY A 25 4.78 8.86 13.49
C GLY A 25 5.30 9.25 12.11
N LEU A 26 4.88 8.59 11.02
CA LEU A 26 5.23 8.96 9.64
C LEU A 26 4.24 9.99 9.08
N CYS A 27 4.71 10.88 8.19
CA CYS A 27 3.92 12.00 7.70
C CYS A 27 2.71 11.58 6.84
N GLU A 28 2.76 10.40 6.21
CA GLU A 28 1.68 9.85 5.40
C GLU A 28 0.45 9.47 6.22
N TYR A 29 0.60 9.23 7.53
CA TYR A 29 -0.51 8.94 8.43
C TYR A 29 -1.16 10.21 8.98
N SER A 30 -1.50 11.12 8.07
CA SER A 30 -2.20 12.38 8.34
C SER A 30 -3.22 12.68 7.25
N VAL A 31 -4.26 13.45 7.59
CA VAL A 31 -5.26 13.87 6.60
C VAL A 31 -4.62 14.82 5.58
N GLY A 32 -3.74 15.69 6.06
CA GLY A 32 -3.09 16.72 5.29
C GLY A 32 -2.23 16.17 4.17
N THR A 33 -1.43 15.14 4.45
CA THR A 33 -0.64 14.49 3.38
C THR A 33 -1.55 13.90 2.30
N LYS A 34 -2.65 13.22 2.68
CA LYS A 34 -3.59 12.64 1.69
C LYS A 34 -4.32 13.70 0.86
N LEU A 35 -4.63 14.86 1.44
CA LEU A 35 -5.26 15.96 0.70
C LEU A 35 -4.27 16.75 -0.15
N MET A 36 -3.08 17.03 0.39
CA MET A 36 -2.02 17.80 -0.27
C MET A 36 -1.51 17.08 -1.50
N TRP A 37 -1.24 15.78 -1.38
CA TRP A 37 -0.65 14.97 -2.44
C TRP A 37 -1.68 14.18 -3.24
N ARG A 38 -2.98 14.53 -3.15
CA ARG A 38 -4.08 13.81 -3.80
C ARG A 38 -3.87 13.55 -5.30
N ASN A 39 -3.33 14.53 -6.02
CA ASN A 39 -3.12 14.44 -7.47
C ASN A 39 -1.92 13.56 -7.86
N HIS A 40 -1.04 13.24 -6.91
CA HIS A 40 0.11 12.38 -7.14
C HIS A 40 -0.14 10.97 -6.59
N LEU A 41 -0.71 10.87 -5.40
CA LEU A 41 -0.99 9.60 -4.72
C LEU A 41 -2.28 8.93 -5.22
N HIS A 42 -3.21 9.69 -5.81
CA HIS A 42 -4.56 9.23 -6.15
C HIS A 42 -5.22 8.39 -5.02
N PRO A 43 -5.22 8.88 -3.76
CA PRO A 43 -5.60 8.09 -2.62
C PRO A 43 -7.09 7.79 -2.64
N ALA A 44 -7.43 6.54 -2.35
CA ALA A 44 -8.77 6.06 -2.10
C ALA A 44 -8.78 5.28 -0.78
N TRP A 45 -9.89 5.31 -0.06
CA TRP A 45 -9.98 4.70 1.26
C TRP A 45 -11.20 3.80 1.40
N ALA A 46 -11.11 2.87 2.34
CA ALA A 46 -12.18 2.01 2.79
C ALA A 46 -12.00 1.69 4.28
N GLU A 47 -13.05 1.18 4.90
CA GLU A 47 -12.98 0.59 6.23
C GLU A 47 -13.07 -0.93 6.08
N SER A 48 -12.17 -1.65 6.75
CA SER A 48 -12.15 -3.11 6.74
C SER A 48 -11.68 -3.62 8.09
N ALA A 49 -12.44 -4.52 8.70
CA ALA A 49 -12.14 -5.09 10.01
C ALA A 49 -11.81 -4.05 11.10
N GLY A 50 -12.54 -2.92 11.13
CA GLY A 50 -12.30 -1.83 12.08
C GLY A 50 -11.02 -1.02 11.82
N CYS A 51 -10.33 -1.23 10.70
CA CYS A 51 -9.16 -0.48 10.27
C CYS A 51 -9.50 0.47 9.10
N LEU A 52 -8.82 1.61 9.06
CA LEU A 52 -8.69 2.41 7.86
C LEU A 52 -7.69 1.76 6.91
N VAL A 53 -8.14 1.45 5.70
CA VAL A 53 -7.31 0.98 4.60
C VAL A 53 -7.24 2.08 3.54
N VAL A 54 -6.01 2.46 3.17
CA VAL A 54 -5.76 3.44 2.11
C VAL A 54 -5.03 2.76 0.96
N ARG A 55 -5.62 2.88 -0.22
CA ARG A 55 -5.06 2.45 -1.50
C ARG A 55 -4.68 3.70 -2.29
N ASN A 56 -3.43 3.77 -2.72
CA ASN A 56 -2.89 4.79 -3.60
C ASN A 56 -2.68 4.18 -5.00
N TYR A 57 -2.58 5.04 -6.02
CA TYR A 57 -2.16 4.66 -7.36
C TYR A 57 -1.00 5.58 -7.77
N ILE A 58 0.21 5.04 -7.80
CA ILE A 58 1.46 5.81 -7.96
C ILE A 58 2.24 5.16 -9.10
N ASP A 59 2.65 5.95 -10.09
CA ASP A 59 3.48 5.51 -11.23
C ASP A 59 2.95 4.25 -11.94
N GLY A 60 1.63 4.14 -12.08
CA GLY A 60 0.98 3.00 -12.74
C GLY A 60 0.73 1.79 -11.85
N GLN A 61 1.09 1.85 -10.56
CA GLN A 61 0.97 0.75 -9.62
C GLN A 61 -0.02 1.07 -8.49
N THR A 62 -0.87 0.08 -8.16
CA THR A 62 -1.68 0.11 -6.95
C THR A 62 -0.81 -0.22 -5.74
N VAL A 63 -0.79 0.65 -4.73
CA VAL A 63 -0.02 0.46 -3.49
C VAL A 63 -0.87 0.80 -2.28
N PHE A 64 -0.71 0.06 -1.18
CA PHE A 64 -1.49 0.27 0.04
C PHE A 64 -0.60 0.84 1.13
N ASP A 65 -1.12 1.78 1.91
CA ASP A 65 -0.48 2.11 3.17
C ASP A 65 -0.70 0.96 4.16
N TYR A 66 0.20 0.77 5.13
CA TYR A 66 -0.09 -0.16 6.23
C TYR A 66 -1.40 0.25 6.95
N PRO A 67 -2.33 -0.69 7.24
CA PRO A 67 -3.62 -0.36 7.86
C PRO A 67 -3.49 0.42 9.18
N VAL A 68 -4.41 1.36 9.41
CA VAL A 68 -4.48 2.09 10.68
C VAL A 68 -5.66 1.56 11.49
N PRO A 69 -5.43 0.84 12.60
CA PRO A 69 -6.52 0.30 13.41
C PRO A 69 -7.28 1.41 14.11
N GLY A 70 -8.61 1.30 14.12
CA GLY A 70 -9.46 1.99 15.10
C GLY A 70 -9.44 1.25 16.44
N PRO A 71 -10.31 1.63 17.40
CA PRO A 71 -10.36 1.01 18.73
C PRO A 71 -10.57 -0.51 18.73
N GLU A 72 -11.32 -1.02 17.76
CA GLU A 72 -11.63 -2.45 17.57
C GLU A 72 -10.98 -3.01 16.28
N GLY A 73 -9.93 -2.34 15.78
CA GLY A 73 -9.31 -2.69 14.51
C GLY A 73 -8.50 -3.98 14.57
N ASP A 74 -8.77 -4.90 13.64
CA ASP A 74 -7.99 -6.11 13.40
C ASP A 74 -7.11 -5.90 12.16
N GLU A 75 -5.83 -5.65 12.41
CA GLU A 75 -4.84 -5.37 11.37
C GLU A 75 -4.57 -6.60 10.47
N ASP A 76 -4.63 -7.82 11.02
CA ASP A 76 -4.39 -9.05 10.24
C ASP A 76 -5.57 -9.37 9.34
N ALA A 77 -6.80 -9.15 9.81
CA ALA A 77 -7.99 -9.25 8.97
C ALA A 77 -8.03 -8.16 7.88
N ALA A 78 -7.59 -6.93 8.18
CA ALA A 78 -7.47 -5.87 7.19
C ALA A 78 -6.41 -6.18 6.12
N LEU A 79 -5.25 -6.72 6.51
CA LEU A 79 -4.21 -7.19 5.58
C LEU A 79 -4.72 -8.33 4.69
N SER A 80 -5.40 -9.31 5.28
CA SER A 80 -6.07 -10.38 4.53
C SER A 80 -7.04 -9.80 3.51
N ALA A 81 -7.83 -8.79 3.87
CA ALA A 81 -8.79 -8.19 2.95
C ALA A 81 -8.12 -7.39 1.81
N ILE A 82 -6.94 -6.81 2.03
CA ILE A 82 -6.09 -6.23 0.97
C ILE A 82 -5.60 -7.32 0.01
N GLU A 83 -5.11 -8.44 0.52
CA GLU A 83 -4.62 -9.55 -0.31
C GLU A 83 -5.72 -10.14 -1.18
N HIS A 84 -6.91 -10.37 -0.60
CA HIS A 84 -8.07 -10.82 -1.37
C HIS A 84 -8.46 -9.81 -2.46
N TYR A 85 -8.43 -8.50 -2.15
CA TYR A 85 -8.67 -7.47 -3.15
C TYR A 85 -7.63 -7.55 -4.29
N CYS A 86 -6.34 -7.68 -3.97
CA CYS A 86 -5.27 -7.80 -4.96
C CYS A 86 -5.46 -9.05 -5.84
N MET A 87 -5.77 -10.18 -5.22
CA MET A 87 -6.04 -11.45 -5.88
C MET A 87 -7.23 -11.34 -6.84
N ASP A 88 -8.34 -10.74 -6.40
CA ASP A 88 -9.54 -10.55 -7.24
C ASP A 88 -9.31 -9.54 -8.37
N GLN A 89 -8.33 -8.64 -8.24
CA GLN A 89 -7.93 -7.70 -9.30
C GLN A 89 -6.80 -8.22 -10.18
N GLY A 90 -6.29 -9.43 -9.93
CA GLY A 90 -5.15 -9.98 -10.68
C GLY A 90 -3.89 -9.13 -10.56
N ILE A 91 -3.60 -8.58 -9.37
CA ILE A 91 -2.39 -7.82 -9.08
C ILE A 91 -1.68 -8.37 -7.84
N SER A 92 -0.36 -8.18 -7.75
CA SER A 92 0.37 -8.50 -6.52
C SER A 92 0.16 -7.40 -5.47
N PRO A 93 0.02 -7.75 -4.17
CA PRO A 93 -0.04 -6.75 -3.12
C PRO A 93 1.28 -5.98 -3.02
N VAL A 94 1.19 -4.68 -2.73
CA VAL A 94 2.32 -3.83 -2.38
C VAL A 94 1.93 -3.01 -1.17
N ILE A 95 2.56 -3.26 -0.03
CA ILE A 95 2.30 -2.53 1.21
C ILE A 95 3.47 -1.55 1.42
N SER A 96 3.20 -0.27 1.23
CA SER A 96 4.18 0.81 1.32
C SER A 96 3.99 1.62 2.61
N VAL A 97 4.95 2.51 2.86
CA VAL A 97 5.04 3.37 4.05
C VAL A 97 4.85 2.61 5.37
N VAL A 98 5.24 1.34 5.40
CA VAL A 98 5.12 0.47 6.57
C VAL A 98 6.04 1.03 7.66
N PRO A 99 5.49 1.40 8.84
CA PRO A 99 6.29 1.91 9.93
C PRO A 99 7.16 0.80 10.53
N ASP A 100 8.31 1.18 11.09
CA ASP A 100 9.30 0.27 11.69
C ASP A 100 8.68 -0.73 12.68
N CYS A 101 7.77 -0.24 13.54
CA CYS A 101 7.09 -1.06 14.54
C CYS A 101 6.16 -2.13 13.96
N LYS A 102 5.88 -2.12 12.65
CA LYS A 102 5.03 -3.10 11.95
C LYS A 102 5.80 -3.96 10.96
N ALA A 103 7.07 -3.65 10.67
CA ALA A 103 7.88 -4.37 9.71
C ALA A 103 8.05 -5.85 10.08
N ALA A 104 8.33 -6.16 11.35
CA ALA A 104 8.49 -7.53 11.83
C ALA A 104 7.22 -8.37 11.61
N ARG A 105 6.03 -7.79 11.77
CA ARG A 105 4.76 -8.48 11.51
C ARG A 105 4.64 -8.90 10.05
N LEU A 106 4.94 -8.00 9.11
CA LEU A 106 4.88 -8.33 7.69
C LEU A 106 5.96 -9.34 7.27
N LEU A 107 7.14 -9.27 7.87
CA LEU A 107 8.19 -10.29 7.67
C LEU A 107 7.75 -11.68 8.16
N SER A 108 6.97 -11.77 9.23
CA SER A 108 6.39 -13.03 9.70
C SER A 108 5.22 -13.51 8.84
N ARG A 109 4.51 -12.59 8.18
CA ARG A 109 3.33 -12.89 7.35
C ARG A 109 3.71 -13.44 5.97
N TYR A 110 4.77 -12.92 5.35
CA TYR A 110 5.12 -13.23 3.96
C TYR A 110 6.42 -14.04 3.89
N PRO A 111 6.37 -15.35 3.55
CA PRO A 111 7.57 -16.20 3.42
C PRO A 111 8.54 -15.73 2.35
N TYR A 112 8.01 -15.16 1.26
CA TYR A 112 8.79 -14.56 0.17
C TYR A 112 8.40 -13.10 0.02
N VAL A 113 9.35 -12.20 0.22
CA VAL A 113 9.09 -10.76 0.13
C VAL A 113 10.35 -9.98 -0.25
N CYS A 114 10.18 -9.00 -1.13
CA CYS A 114 11.18 -7.96 -1.33
C CYS A 114 10.86 -6.78 -0.40
N VAL A 115 11.84 -6.33 0.38
CA VAL A 115 11.70 -5.17 1.26
C VAL A 115 12.68 -4.09 0.86
N SER A 116 12.16 -2.89 0.62
CA SER A 116 12.96 -1.70 0.34
C SER A 116 12.86 -0.70 1.49
N ASP A 117 14.00 -0.12 1.87
CA ASP A 117 14.09 0.99 2.82
C ASP A 117 14.84 2.15 2.17
N ILE A 118 14.07 3.07 1.57
CA ILE A 118 14.60 4.10 0.71
C ILE A 118 14.98 5.33 1.55
N ARG A 119 16.28 5.65 1.62
CA ARG A 119 16.80 6.75 2.43
C ARG A 119 16.14 8.10 2.15
N THR A 120 15.81 8.38 0.89
CA THR A 120 15.20 9.66 0.49
C THR A 120 13.74 9.80 0.91
N TRP A 121 13.09 8.72 1.35
CA TRP A 121 11.72 8.75 1.87
C TRP A 121 11.66 8.92 3.39
N ARG A 122 12.79 8.76 4.09
CA ARG A 122 12.78 8.74 5.56
C ARG A 122 12.47 10.11 6.14
N ASP A 123 11.59 10.11 7.14
CA ASP A 123 11.19 11.32 7.84
C ASP A 123 12.21 11.72 8.91
N TYR A 124 12.45 13.02 9.03
CA TYR A 124 13.30 13.57 10.08
C TYR A 124 12.47 13.76 11.36
N MET A 125 12.80 12.97 12.39
CA MET A 125 12.14 13.01 13.70
C MET A 125 13.02 13.71 14.73
N TYR A 126 12.41 14.61 15.50
CA TYR A 126 13.07 15.36 16.56
C TYR A 126 12.30 15.15 17.86
N TYR A 127 13.00 15.17 19.00
CA TYR A 127 12.31 15.34 20.27
C TYR A 127 11.67 16.73 20.30
N ARG A 128 10.41 16.81 20.73
CA ARG A 128 9.70 18.10 20.85
C ARG A 128 10.46 19.08 21.74
N GLN A 129 10.99 18.61 22.87
CA GLN A 129 11.78 19.44 23.79
C GLN A 129 13.06 20.00 23.16
N ASP A 130 13.71 19.23 22.26
CA ASP A 130 14.92 19.69 21.59
C ASP A 130 14.65 20.91 20.71
N LEU A 131 13.56 20.89 19.94
CA LEU A 131 13.18 22.02 19.09
C LEU A 131 12.58 23.19 19.89
N GLN A 132 11.87 22.89 20.99
CA GLN A 132 11.28 23.90 21.86
C GLN A 132 12.36 24.69 22.64
N LEU A 133 13.37 24.01 23.17
CA LEU A 133 14.34 24.62 24.09
C LEU A 133 15.66 24.97 23.42
N PHE A 134 16.05 24.21 22.40
CA PHE A 134 17.40 24.26 21.84
C PHE A 134 18.48 24.24 22.93
N ALA A 135 18.38 23.30 23.88
CA ALA A 135 19.26 23.23 25.04
C ALA A 135 20.63 22.58 24.75
N GLY A 136 21.69 23.05 25.41
CA GLY A 136 23.03 22.44 25.33
C GLY A 136 23.93 22.97 24.21
N ARG A 137 25.19 22.52 24.19
CA ARG A 137 26.24 23.07 23.30
C ARG A 137 25.95 22.88 21.82
N ARG A 138 25.31 21.76 21.43
CA ARG A 138 25.00 21.44 20.03
C ARG A 138 24.08 22.46 19.34
N TYR A 139 23.23 23.15 20.10
CA TYR A 139 22.28 24.13 19.57
C TYR A 139 22.72 25.60 19.74
N SER A 140 24.01 25.84 19.99
CA SER A 140 24.53 27.21 20.12
C SER A 140 24.27 28.06 18.87
N GLY A 141 24.37 27.47 17.68
CA GLY A 141 24.06 28.12 16.41
C GLY A 141 22.61 28.60 16.34
N GLN A 142 21.64 27.71 16.61
CA GLN A 142 20.21 28.04 16.61
C GLN A 142 19.90 29.14 17.64
N ARG A 143 20.43 29.05 18.87
CA ARG A 143 20.23 30.09 19.89
C ARG A 143 20.85 31.43 19.47
N ASN A 144 22.01 31.44 18.82
CA ASN A 144 22.63 32.65 18.30
C ASN A 144 21.79 33.28 17.18
N HIS A 145 21.23 32.48 16.27
CA HIS A 145 20.31 32.96 15.25
C HIS A 145 19.03 33.55 15.84
N ILE A 146 18.43 32.89 16.84
CA ILE A 146 17.24 33.40 17.54
C ILE A 146 17.55 34.70 18.28
N LYS A 147 18.69 34.77 18.97
CA LYS A 147 19.14 36.01 19.63
C LYS A 147 19.29 37.15 18.62
N LYS A 148 19.94 36.90 17.48
CA LYS A 148 20.11 37.90 16.42
C LYS A 148 18.76 38.36 15.86
N PHE A 149 17.84 37.44 15.61
CA PHE A 149 16.48 37.78 15.16
C PHE A 149 15.77 38.68 16.18
N ARG A 150 15.73 38.30 17.45
CA ARG A 150 15.09 39.10 18.51
C ARG A 150 15.73 40.47 18.74
N THR A 151 17.03 40.62 18.47
CA THR A 151 17.71 41.93 18.53
C THR A 151 17.36 42.82 17.34
N GLN A 152 17.25 42.26 16.13
CA GLN A 152 16.96 43.04 14.92
C GLN A 152 15.47 43.36 14.76
N TRP A 153 14.59 42.47 15.21
CA TRP A 153 13.13 42.62 15.16
C TRP A 153 12.51 42.42 16.55
N PRO A 154 12.74 43.34 17.50
CA PRO A 154 12.32 43.17 18.90
C PRO A 154 10.80 43.16 19.08
N ASN A 155 10.05 43.72 18.13
CA ASN A 155 8.59 43.80 18.16
C ASN A 155 7.93 42.64 17.40
N ALA A 156 8.70 41.72 16.82
CA ALA A 156 8.13 40.61 16.08
C ALA A 156 7.44 39.62 17.05
N THR A 157 6.22 39.21 16.71
CA THR A 157 5.40 38.34 17.57
C THR A 157 4.90 37.13 16.81
N PHE A 158 4.74 36.00 17.52
CA PHE A 158 4.10 34.82 16.97
C PHE A 158 2.59 34.88 17.21
N ARG A 159 1.81 34.51 16.20
CA ARG A 159 0.35 34.41 16.29
C ARG A 159 -0.14 33.10 15.69
N ARG A 160 -1.24 32.58 16.23
CA ARG A 160 -2.01 31.54 15.55
C ARG A 160 -2.63 32.13 14.29
N LEU A 161 -2.54 31.40 13.18
CA LEU A 161 -3.15 31.81 11.92
C LEU A 161 -4.55 31.21 11.81
N GLY A 162 -5.52 32.03 11.42
CA GLY A 162 -6.88 31.63 11.10
C GLY A 162 -7.33 32.15 9.74
N THR A 163 -8.63 32.00 9.46
CA THR A 163 -9.23 32.50 8.20
C THR A 163 -9.15 34.02 8.06
N ALA A 164 -9.11 34.76 9.17
CA ALA A 164 -8.96 36.21 9.19
C ALA A 164 -7.59 36.69 8.66
N ASP A 165 -6.57 35.83 8.68
CA ASP A 165 -5.21 36.17 8.23
C ASP A 165 -5.00 35.93 6.72
N CYS A 166 -6.05 35.65 5.95
CA CYS A 166 -5.96 35.30 4.52
C CYS A 166 -5.17 36.33 3.71
N ASN A 167 -5.42 37.63 3.91
CA ASN A 167 -4.73 38.72 3.22
C ASN A 167 -3.22 38.75 3.56
N ALA A 168 -2.87 38.54 4.84
CA ALA A 168 -1.49 38.50 5.29
C ALA A 168 -0.74 37.28 4.70
N ILE A 169 -1.42 36.12 4.63
CA ILE A 169 -0.88 34.90 3.99
C ILE A 169 -0.67 35.12 2.49
N GLU A 170 -1.63 35.72 1.79
CA GLU A 170 -1.49 36.02 0.37
C GLU A 170 -0.35 37.00 0.10
N GLN A 171 -0.20 38.03 0.93
CA GLN A 171 0.92 38.96 0.82
C GLN A 171 2.27 38.29 1.13
N PHE A 172 2.34 37.45 2.17
CA PHE A 172 3.53 36.66 2.49
C PHE A 172 4.00 35.84 1.29
N TRP A 173 3.08 35.20 0.55
CA TRP A 173 3.45 34.40 -0.60
C TRP A 173 4.02 35.22 -1.76
N LYS A 174 3.50 36.44 -2.00
CA LYS A 174 4.05 37.35 -3.02
C LYS A 174 5.46 37.80 -2.64
N ASP A 175 5.67 38.13 -1.38
CA ASP A 175 6.99 38.52 -0.85
C ASP A 175 7.97 37.34 -0.93
N TYR A 176 7.54 36.14 -0.54
CA TYR A 176 8.35 34.92 -0.59
C TYR A 176 8.76 34.56 -2.02
N GLU A 177 7.86 34.65 -3.00
CA GLU A 177 8.16 34.40 -4.42
C GLU A 177 9.12 35.43 -5.00
N THR A 178 9.10 36.66 -4.48
CA THR A 178 10.02 37.74 -4.87
C THR A 178 11.43 37.51 -4.32
N GLU A 179 11.57 37.07 -3.06
CA GLU A 179 12.87 36.74 -2.46
C GLU A 179 13.44 35.41 -2.95
N PHE A 180 12.57 34.47 -3.31
CA PHE A 180 12.95 33.13 -3.76
C PHE A 180 12.24 32.76 -5.07
N PRO A 181 12.64 33.38 -6.19
CA PRO A 181 12.10 33.03 -7.50
C PRO A 181 12.45 31.56 -7.79
N LYS A 182 11.42 30.71 -7.88
CA LYS A 182 11.60 29.26 -8.06
C LYS A 182 12.09 28.87 -9.48
N GLY A 183 12.27 29.85 -10.37
CA GLY A 183 12.58 29.64 -11.79
C GLY A 183 11.56 28.71 -12.46
N ASP A 184 11.98 28.01 -13.52
CA ASP A 184 11.16 27.03 -14.24
C ASP A 184 11.09 25.66 -13.55
N ASN A 185 11.40 25.57 -12.25
CA ASN A 185 11.30 24.30 -11.51
C ASN A 185 9.83 23.94 -11.24
N ALA A 186 9.23 23.20 -12.17
CA ALA A 186 7.84 22.77 -12.12
C ALA A 186 7.45 22.04 -10.82
N LYS A 187 8.34 21.21 -10.26
CA LYS A 187 8.08 20.48 -9.00
C LYS A 187 7.96 21.44 -7.83
N ALA A 188 8.89 22.40 -7.73
CA ALA A 188 8.88 23.39 -6.66
C ALA A 188 7.69 24.36 -6.77
N LEU A 189 7.28 24.72 -7.99
CA LEU A 189 6.08 25.52 -8.23
C LEU A 189 4.79 24.77 -7.84
N SER A 190 4.70 23.49 -8.19
CA SER A 190 3.57 22.63 -7.82
C SER A 190 3.43 22.49 -6.30
N GLU A 191 4.51 22.19 -5.59
CA GLU A 191 4.52 22.10 -4.13
C GLU A 191 4.08 23.42 -3.46
N LEU A 192 4.52 24.56 -4.00
CA LEU A 192 4.11 25.88 -3.51
C LEU A 192 2.61 26.10 -3.70
N ALA A 193 2.06 25.73 -4.85
CA ALA A 193 0.63 25.83 -5.11
C ALA A 193 -0.18 24.92 -4.17
N LEU A 194 0.33 23.74 -3.84
CA LEU A 194 -0.28 22.84 -2.85
C LEU A 194 -0.23 23.43 -1.44
N ALA A 195 0.91 23.98 -1.02
CA ALA A 195 1.06 24.67 0.27
C ALA A 195 0.07 25.85 0.41
N LYS A 196 -0.06 26.68 -0.64
CA LYS A 196 -1.05 27.76 -0.71
C LYS A 196 -2.49 27.24 -0.55
N LYS A 197 -2.84 26.13 -1.20
CA LYS A 197 -4.18 25.51 -1.09
C LYS A 197 -4.45 24.96 0.31
N MET A 198 -3.45 24.36 0.95
CA MET A 198 -3.56 23.79 2.30
C MET A 198 -3.78 24.85 3.37
N LEU A 199 -3.09 26.00 3.29
CA LEU A 199 -3.31 27.12 4.22
C LEU A 199 -4.71 27.75 4.10
N ARG A 200 -5.43 27.54 3.00
CA ARG A 200 -6.85 27.94 2.92
C ARG A 200 -7.78 27.06 3.76
N MET A 201 -7.27 25.99 4.36
CA MET A 201 -8.01 25.06 5.21
C MET A 201 -7.74 25.28 6.71
N LEU A 202 -7.24 26.46 7.09
CA LEU A 202 -7.04 26.84 8.50
C LEU A 202 -8.34 26.91 9.32
N ASP A 203 -9.50 26.87 8.68
CA ASP A 203 -10.80 26.72 9.33
C ASP A 203 -11.03 25.30 9.89
N LYS A 204 -10.21 24.32 9.48
CA LYS A 204 -10.34 22.93 9.93
C LYS A 204 -9.62 22.70 11.25
N SER A 205 -10.33 22.15 12.22
CA SER A 205 -9.87 21.97 13.59
C SER A 205 -8.64 21.08 13.75
N TRP A 206 -8.32 20.24 12.77
CA TRP A 206 -7.14 19.36 12.81
C TRP A 206 -5.86 20.03 12.29
N PHE A 207 -5.96 21.17 11.59
CA PHE A 207 -4.80 21.94 11.20
C PHE A 207 -4.40 22.94 12.28
N LEU A 208 -3.10 23.01 12.53
CA LEU A 208 -2.48 23.96 13.44
C LEU A 208 -1.63 24.91 12.58
N GLY A 209 -2.09 26.15 12.44
CA GLY A 209 -1.39 27.19 11.70
C GLY A 209 -0.86 28.28 12.61
N GLY A 210 0.35 28.75 12.34
CA GLY A 210 0.95 29.85 13.07
C GLY A 210 2.05 30.54 12.29
N GLY A 211 2.34 31.79 12.66
CA GLY A 211 3.33 32.59 11.95
C GLY A 211 3.93 33.71 12.79
N LEU A 212 5.09 34.20 12.35
CA LEU A 212 5.76 35.36 12.92
C LEU A 212 5.37 36.62 12.15
N PHE A 213 5.02 37.68 12.87
CA PHE A 213 4.64 38.97 12.35
C PHE A 213 5.62 40.05 12.79
N ASP A 214 6.05 40.92 11.87
CA ASP A 214 6.71 42.19 12.17
C ASP A 214 5.72 43.33 11.89
N GLY A 215 5.11 43.86 12.96
CA GLY A 215 3.88 44.66 12.85
C GLY A 215 2.74 43.85 12.24
N ASP A 216 2.17 44.31 11.14
CA ASP A 216 1.12 43.61 10.39
C ASP A 216 1.68 42.67 9.31
N LYS A 217 3.00 42.72 9.05
CA LYS A 217 3.63 41.92 8.01
C LYS A 217 3.90 40.50 8.51
N LEU A 218 3.27 39.51 7.87
CA LEU A 218 3.61 38.10 8.06
C LEU A 218 4.97 37.81 7.40
N ILE A 219 5.95 37.36 8.19
CA ILE A 219 7.34 37.14 7.74
C ILE A 219 7.75 35.66 7.78
N ALA A 220 6.97 34.82 8.46
CA ALA A 220 7.16 33.38 8.50
C ALA A 220 5.86 32.68 8.85
N LEU A 221 5.63 31.49 8.30
CA LEU A 221 4.46 30.67 8.60
C LEU A 221 4.80 29.18 8.64
N SER A 222 3.99 28.44 9.38
CA SER A 222 4.00 26.99 9.40
C SER A 222 2.59 26.42 9.57
N LEU A 223 2.39 25.22 9.02
CA LEU A 223 1.15 24.44 9.10
C LEU A 223 1.51 23.02 9.53
N ALA A 224 0.77 22.49 10.50
CA ALA A 224 1.00 21.17 11.06
C ALA A 224 -0.29 20.42 11.38
N GLU A 225 -0.16 19.13 11.63
CA GLU A 225 -1.18 18.27 12.24
C GLU A 225 -0.60 17.51 13.43
N LYS A 226 -1.42 17.27 14.45
CA LYS A 226 -1.06 16.37 15.55
C LYS A 226 -1.63 14.98 15.28
N CYS A 227 -0.79 13.95 15.20
CA CYS A 227 -1.20 12.56 15.01
C CYS A 227 -0.52 11.71 16.09
N GLY A 228 -1.31 11.13 16.99
CA GLY A 228 -0.82 10.48 18.19
C GLY A 228 0.02 11.44 19.06
N ASP A 229 1.22 10.99 19.41
CA ASP A 229 2.22 11.76 20.15
C ASP A 229 3.16 12.60 19.25
N THR A 230 2.83 12.76 17.96
CA THR A 230 3.70 13.39 16.95
C THR A 230 3.05 14.64 16.36
N LEU A 231 3.77 15.77 16.38
CA LEU A 231 3.42 16.97 15.61
C LEU A 231 4.10 16.92 14.24
N ILE A 232 3.32 16.76 13.18
CA ILE A 232 3.80 16.64 11.79
C ILE A 232 3.75 18.02 11.14
N ILE A 233 4.92 18.55 10.76
CA ILE A 233 5.07 19.86 10.11
C ILE A 233 5.00 19.67 8.59
N HIS A 234 3.86 20.03 7.99
CA HIS A 234 3.64 19.92 6.53
C HIS A 234 4.20 21.11 5.76
N ILE A 235 4.11 22.30 6.33
CA ILE A 235 4.57 23.54 5.69
C ILE A 235 5.41 24.31 6.69
N GLU A 236 6.56 24.77 6.24
CA GLU A 236 7.39 25.73 6.96
C GLU A 236 8.10 26.61 5.93
N LYS A 237 7.83 27.92 5.99
CA LYS A 237 8.36 28.93 5.07
C LYS A 237 8.58 30.25 5.80
N ALA A 238 9.64 30.95 5.43
CA ALA A 238 9.95 32.27 5.97
C ALA A 238 10.71 33.12 4.94
N LEU A 239 10.63 34.44 5.09
CA LEU A 239 11.39 35.40 4.29
C LEU A 239 12.86 35.37 4.69
N TYR A 240 13.75 35.09 3.73
CA TYR A 240 15.19 34.92 3.97
C TYR A 240 15.87 36.23 4.37
N SER A 241 15.28 37.37 4.03
CA SER A 241 15.72 38.70 4.47
C SER A 241 15.74 38.85 6.00
N TYR A 242 14.94 38.06 6.73
CA TYR A 242 14.88 38.07 8.20
C TYR A 242 15.88 37.07 8.80
N THR A 243 17.11 37.54 9.07
CA THR A 243 18.16 36.68 9.62
C THR A 243 17.75 36.02 10.94
N GLY A 244 17.71 34.69 10.97
CA GLY A 244 17.36 33.90 12.16
C GLY A 244 15.87 33.64 12.34
N VAL A 245 15.04 34.01 11.37
CA VAL A 245 13.58 33.77 11.41
C VAL A 245 13.22 32.29 11.43
N TYR A 246 13.93 31.43 10.68
CA TYR A 246 13.64 29.99 10.63
C TYR A 246 13.82 29.29 11.99
N PRO A 247 14.99 29.38 12.67
CA PRO A 247 15.12 28.85 14.02
C PRO A 247 14.10 29.43 15.01
N THR A 248 13.74 30.71 14.87
CA THR A 248 12.74 31.35 15.73
C THR A 248 11.34 30.78 15.49
N LEU A 249 10.95 30.58 14.22
CA LEU A 249 9.69 29.93 13.86
C LEU A 249 9.64 28.50 14.39
N VAL A 250 10.67 27.69 14.13
CA VAL A 250 10.77 26.30 14.60
C VAL A 250 10.59 26.23 16.12
N GLN A 251 11.32 27.07 16.88
CA GLN A 251 11.23 27.09 18.33
C GLN A 251 9.83 27.45 18.81
N THR A 252 9.28 28.55 18.29
CA THR A 252 8.02 29.12 18.79
C THR A 252 6.83 28.25 18.40
N PHE A 253 6.90 27.61 17.24
CA PHE A 253 5.88 26.66 16.78
C PHE A 253 5.89 25.37 17.61
N ALA A 254 7.06 24.82 17.91
CA ALA A 254 7.21 23.67 18.81
C ALA A 254 6.72 23.96 20.24
N ASP A 255 6.96 25.18 20.73
CA ASP A 255 6.46 25.66 22.02
C ASP A 255 4.93 25.76 22.02
N THR A 256 4.35 26.42 21.01
CA THR A 256 2.91 26.74 20.94
C THR A 256 2.02 25.53 20.65
N PHE A 257 2.47 24.61 19.80
CA PHE A 257 1.64 23.52 19.27
C PHE A 257 2.14 22.12 19.64
N GLY A 258 3.33 22.00 20.24
CA GLY A 258 3.92 20.70 20.60
C GLY A 258 3.41 20.09 21.90
N GLU A 259 2.44 20.71 22.58
CA GLU A 259 1.91 20.19 23.83
C GLU A 259 1.29 18.79 23.65
N GLY A 260 1.65 17.87 24.54
CA GLY A 260 1.26 16.46 24.48
C GLY A 260 1.85 15.69 23.29
N CYS A 261 2.91 16.21 22.64
CA CYS A 261 3.71 15.47 21.67
C CYS A 261 5.09 15.15 22.24
N GLN A 262 5.54 13.92 22.04
CA GLN A 262 6.93 13.53 22.24
C GLN A 262 7.80 13.93 21.04
N TRP A 263 7.24 13.82 19.84
CA TRP A 263 7.97 13.96 18.58
C TRP A 263 7.49 15.14 17.76
N ILE A 264 8.42 15.69 16.98
CA ILE A 264 8.11 16.57 15.84
C ILE A 264 8.66 15.88 14.59
N ASN A 265 7.78 15.61 13.62
CA ASN A 265 8.13 15.10 12.30
C ASN A 265 8.20 16.29 11.33
N ARG A 266 9.34 16.48 10.65
CA ARG A 266 9.49 17.54 9.64
C ARG A 266 9.63 17.00 8.21
N GLU A 267 9.09 15.82 7.94
CA GLU A 267 9.03 15.11 6.65
C GLU A 267 10.42 14.79 6.05
N ASP A 268 10.47 14.26 4.83
CA ASP A 268 11.70 13.84 4.13
C ASP A 268 12.43 14.98 3.38
N ASP A 269 13.67 14.74 2.96
CA ASP A 269 14.48 15.76 2.27
C ASP A 269 14.24 15.87 0.76
N ALA A 270 13.32 15.11 0.20
CA ALA A 270 13.01 15.03 -1.23
C ALA A 270 14.24 14.82 -2.13
N ALA A 271 15.30 14.19 -1.58
CA ALA A 271 16.63 14.07 -2.16
C ALA A 271 17.36 15.41 -2.43
N ASP A 272 16.88 16.52 -1.89
CA ASP A 272 17.50 17.83 -2.03
C ASP A 272 18.64 18.05 -1.01
N ARG A 273 19.79 18.50 -1.51
CA ARG A 273 21.00 18.72 -0.70
C ARG A 273 20.80 19.84 0.32
N GLY A 274 20.10 20.91 -0.06
CA GLY A 274 19.84 22.06 0.81
C GLY A 274 18.91 21.68 1.96
N LEU A 275 17.79 21.02 1.65
CA LEU A 275 16.84 20.51 2.64
C LEU A 275 17.50 19.51 3.58
N ARG A 276 18.31 18.57 3.06
CA ARG A 276 19.05 17.62 3.88
C ARG A 276 19.97 18.32 4.88
N THR A 277 20.77 19.29 4.40
CA THR A 277 21.66 20.08 5.26
C THR A 277 20.85 20.83 6.33
N SER A 278 19.75 21.47 5.90
CA SER A 278 18.89 22.25 6.77
C SER A 278 18.21 21.41 7.85
N LYS A 279 17.79 20.18 7.55
CA LYS A 279 17.15 19.29 8.53
C LYS A 279 18.17 18.69 9.50
N LEU A 280 19.30 18.20 8.98
CA LEU A 280 20.36 17.62 9.82
C LEU A 280 20.93 18.61 10.86
N GLN A 281 20.99 19.91 10.55
CA GLN A 281 21.52 20.92 11.48
C GLN A 281 20.69 21.06 12.77
N TYR A 282 19.40 20.64 12.76
CA TYR A 282 18.54 20.63 13.94
C TYR A 282 18.69 19.37 14.80
N GLY A 283 19.62 18.47 14.43
CA GLY A 283 19.95 17.27 15.21
C GLY A 283 18.75 16.34 15.37
N PRO A 284 18.23 15.75 14.28
CA PRO A 284 17.16 14.76 14.37
C PRO A 284 17.58 13.63 15.31
N ALA A 285 16.66 13.20 16.17
CA ALA A 285 16.85 12.06 17.04
C ALA A 285 16.95 10.76 16.25
N LYS A 286 16.19 10.65 15.15
CA LYS A 286 16.25 9.54 14.21
C LYS A 286 15.71 9.94 12.83
N LEU A 287 16.02 9.11 11.84
CA LEU A 287 15.33 9.11 10.56
C LEU A 287 14.36 7.92 10.56
N SER A 288 13.06 8.18 10.59
CA SER A 288 12.06 7.10 10.62
C SER A 288 11.98 6.44 9.24
N PRO A 289 12.23 5.11 9.15
CA PRO A 289 12.14 4.40 7.89
C PRO A 289 10.69 4.28 7.41
N LYS A 290 10.52 4.19 6.09
CA LYS A 290 9.25 3.95 5.41
C LYS A 290 9.44 2.71 4.54
N TYR A 291 9.14 1.54 5.09
CA TYR A 291 9.41 0.30 4.39
C TYR A 291 8.38 0.06 3.29
N ARG A 292 8.85 -0.46 2.15
CA ARG A 292 8.00 -0.95 1.07
C ARG A 292 8.16 -2.46 0.96
N PHE A 293 7.07 -3.17 1.20
CA PHE A 293 6.95 -4.62 1.11
C PHE A 293 6.28 -4.98 -0.21
N GLU A 294 6.93 -5.84 -0.98
CA GLU A 294 6.40 -6.49 -2.17
C GLU A 294 6.37 -8.00 -1.92
N PRO A 295 5.28 -8.51 -1.32
CA PRO A 295 5.09 -9.95 -1.18
C PRO A 295 5.19 -10.66 -2.53
N GLN A 296 5.81 -11.83 -2.50
CA GLN A 296 6.05 -12.69 -3.63
C GLN A 296 5.40 -14.04 -3.34
N ASN A 297 5.13 -14.81 -4.40
CA ASN A 297 4.72 -16.21 -4.27
C ASN A 297 5.86 -17.15 -4.69
N GLU A 298 5.63 -18.42 -4.40
CA GLU A 298 6.57 -19.53 -4.57
C GLU A 298 7.01 -19.70 -6.02
N LEU A 299 6.14 -19.38 -6.99
CA LEU A 299 6.44 -19.57 -8.41
C LEU A 299 7.66 -18.75 -8.85
N LEU A 300 7.82 -17.54 -8.30
CA LEU A 300 8.96 -16.66 -8.63
C LEU A 300 10.32 -17.30 -8.32
N ARG A 301 10.38 -18.20 -7.34
CA ARG A 301 11.63 -18.83 -6.88
C ARG A 301 11.80 -20.25 -7.39
N HIS A 302 10.71 -21.01 -7.45
CA HIS A 302 10.78 -22.47 -7.63
C HIS A 302 10.32 -22.94 -9.00
N VAL A 303 9.65 -22.09 -9.80
CA VAL A 303 9.02 -22.52 -11.06
C VAL A 303 9.44 -21.63 -12.22
N SER A 304 10.52 -22.00 -12.90
CA SER A 304 10.97 -21.31 -14.12
C SER A 304 10.14 -21.66 -15.36
N ALA A 305 9.67 -22.91 -15.45
CA ALA A 305 8.79 -23.44 -16.49
C ALA A 305 7.82 -24.47 -15.89
N ILE A 306 6.66 -24.66 -16.54
CA ILE A 306 5.70 -25.69 -16.13
C ILE A 306 6.33 -27.07 -16.44
N PRO A 307 6.53 -27.93 -15.43
CA PRO A 307 7.19 -29.21 -15.62
C PRO A 307 6.25 -30.24 -16.27
N GLU A 308 6.82 -31.35 -16.73
CA GLU A 308 6.06 -32.56 -17.03
C GLU A 308 5.92 -33.42 -15.75
N LEU A 309 4.69 -33.76 -15.37
CA LEU A 309 4.39 -34.71 -14.29
C LEU A 309 3.85 -35.99 -14.90
N LYS A 310 4.38 -37.13 -14.48
CA LYS A 310 3.87 -38.45 -14.89
C LYS A 310 3.16 -39.12 -13.73
N THR A 311 2.00 -39.68 -14.03
CA THR A 311 1.19 -40.49 -13.12
C THR A 311 1.10 -41.91 -13.67
N GLU A 312 0.20 -42.74 -13.15
CA GLU A 312 0.02 -44.10 -13.63
C GLU A 312 -0.48 -44.12 -15.08
N ARG A 313 -1.42 -43.22 -15.41
CA ARG A 313 -2.11 -43.20 -16.71
C ARG A 313 -1.97 -41.86 -17.43
N LEU A 314 -1.68 -40.78 -16.71
CA LEU A 314 -1.70 -39.42 -17.24
C LEU A 314 -0.31 -38.80 -17.31
N THR A 315 -0.15 -37.95 -18.33
CA THR A 315 0.93 -36.96 -18.38
C THR A 315 0.31 -35.58 -18.18
N LEU A 316 0.84 -34.81 -17.23
CA LEU A 316 0.48 -33.41 -17.03
C LEU A 316 1.62 -32.54 -17.53
N SER A 317 1.34 -31.60 -18.43
CA SER A 317 2.38 -30.75 -19.05
C SER A 317 1.87 -29.33 -19.26
N ALA A 318 2.75 -28.43 -19.71
CA ALA A 318 2.32 -27.14 -20.26
C ALA A 318 1.32 -27.34 -21.43
N LEU A 319 0.43 -26.36 -21.61
CA LEU A 319 -0.37 -26.19 -22.82
C LEU A 319 0.53 -25.80 -23.99
N THR A 320 0.23 -26.31 -25.18
CA THR A 320 0.86 -25.94 -26.46
C THR A 320 -0.18 -25.36 -27.42
N GLU A 321 0.28 -24.78 -28.54
CA GLU A 321 -0.66 -24.25 -29.54
C GLU A 321 -1.55 -25.34 -30.17
N GLU A 322 -1.06 -26.59 -30.22
CA GLU A 322 -1.84 -27.73 -30.72
C GLU A 322 -3.04 -28.06 -29.83
N ASP A 323 -3.00 -27.65 -28.56
CA ASP A 323 -4.08 -27.88 -27.60
C ASP A 323 -5.24 -26.90 -27.78
N ILE A 324 -5.06 -25.78 -28.48
CA ILE A 324 -6.05 -24.69 -28.55
C ILE A 324 -7.46 -25.20 -28.88
N PRO A 325 -7.69 -26.05 -29.89
CA PRO A 325 -9.04 -26.56 -30.19
C PRO A 325 -9.64 -27.38 -29.04
N ALA A 326 -8.83 -28.26 -28.42
CA ALA A 326 -9.29 -29.13 -27.33
C ALA A 326 -9.50 -28.34 -26.03
N TYR A 327 -8.63 -27.36 -25.77
CA TYR A 327 -8.72 -26.46 -24.63
C TYR A 327 -9.94 -25.54 -24.75
N ASN A 328 -10.21 -24.96 -25.93
CA ASN A 328 -11.43 -24.20 -26.19
C ASN A 328 -12.69 -25.04 -25.99
N ALA A 329 -12.70 -26.29 -26.46
CA ALA A 329 -13.83 -27.20 -26.22
C ALA A 329 -14.05 -27.46 -24.72
N LEU A 330 -12.98 -27.52 -23.92
CA LEU A 330 -13.05 -27.65 -22.46
C LEU A 330 -13.53 -26.36 -21.78
N VAL A 331 -13.02 -25.20 -22.19
CA VAL A 331 -13.31 -23.88 -21.58
C VAL A 331 -14.68 -23.32 -22.01
N LEU A 332 -15.25 -23.79 -23.12
CA LEU A 332 -16.55 -23.33 -23.62
C LEU A 332 -17.70 -24.30 -23.29
N ASP A 333 -17.42 -25.44 -22.64
CA ASP A 333 -18.45 -26.38 -22.16
C ASP A 333 -19.22 -25.77 -20.97
N GLN A 334 -20.38 -25.17 -21.26
CA GLN A 334 -21.22 -24.52 -20.26
C GLN A 334 -21.74 -25.49 -19.19
N ASP A 335 -22.01 -26.74 -19.55
CA ASP A 335 -22.54 -27.75 -18.63
C ASP A 335 -21.51 -28.17 -17.59
N ARG A 336 -20.22 -28.14 -17.97
CA ARG A 336 -19.09 -28.38 -17.06
C ARG A 336 -18.66 -27.12 -16.31
N ASN A 337 -18.59 -25.98 -16.97
CA ASN A 337 -18.06 -24.76 -16.36
C ASN A 337 -18.99 -24.11 -15.34
N ARG A 338 -20.28 -24.48 -15.29
CA ARG A 338 -21.15 -24.13 -14.16
C ARG A 338 -20.59 -24.60 -12.80
N TRP A 339 -19.69 -25.58 -12.80
CA TRP A 339 -19.03 -26.10 -11.61
C TRP A 339 -17.62 -25.52 -11.36
N TRP A 340 -17.06 -24.78 -12.32
CA TRP A 340 -15.66 -24.32 -12.32
C TRP A 340 -15.48 -23.04 -11.48
N GLY A 341 -16.55 -22.27 -11.26
CA GLY A 341 -16.59 -21.17 -10.28
C GLY A 341 -15.73 -19.93 -10.59
N TYR A 342 -14.85 -19.99 -11.61
CA TYR A 342 -14.07 -18.91 -12.20
C TYR A 342 -13.72 -19.30 -13.66
N ASP A 343 -13.32 -18.38 -14.54
CA ASP A 343 -13.24 -18.53 -16.01
C ASP A 343 -14.60 -18.70 -16.73
N ASP A 344 -15.43 -17.67 -16.68
CA ASP A 344 -16.46 -17.48 -17.69
C ASP A 344 -15.92 -16.61 -18.85
N VAL A 345 -16.61 -16.66 -19.99
CA VAL A 345 -16.42 -15.72 -21.11
C VAL A 345 -16.46 -14.25 -20.65
N GLY A 346 -17.11 -13.96 -19.52
CA GLY A 346 -17.21 -12.64 -18.91
C GLY A 346 -15.88 -12.08 -18.37
N GLY A 347 -14.92 -12.94 -18.00
CA GLY A 347 -13.60 -12.53 -17.50
C GLY A 347 -12.67 -11.93 -18.56
N LEU A 348 -12.90 -12.19 -19.85
CA LEU A 348 -12.00 -11.76 -20.94
C LEU A 348 -12.03 -10.25 -21.22
N GLY A 349 -13.11 -9.55 -20.85
CA GLY A 349 -13.27 -8.11 -21.11
C GLY A 349 -13.26 -7.70 -22.59
N ALA A 350 -13.21 -8.66 -23.51
CA ALA A 350 -13.14 -8.53 -24.97
C ALA A 350 -13.86 -9.72 -25.64
N PRO A 351 -14.20 -9.63 -26.94
CA PRO A 351 -14.76 -10.77 -27.67
C PRO A 351 -13.86 -11.99 -27.60
N VAL A 352 -14.45 -13.18 -27.48
CA VAL A 352 -13.72 -14.45 -27.49
C VAL A 352 -13.14 -14.68 -28.89
N GLU A 353 -11.83 -14.83 -28.96
CA GLU A 353 -11.08 -15.26 -30.14
C GLU A 353 -10.55 -16.68 -29.92
N GLU A 354 -10.14 -17.35 -30.99
CA GLU A 354 -9.64 -18.73 -30.95
C GLU A 354 -8.48 -18.91 -29.95
N ARG A 355 -7.61 -17.91 -29.80
CA ARG A 355 -6.43 -17.99 -28.92
C ARG A 355 -6.67 -17.42 -27.52
N SER A 356 -7.83 -16.83 -27.23
CA SER A 356 -8.05 -16.02 -26.02
C SER A 356 -7.67 -16.75 -24.73
N PHE A 357 -8.19 -17.95 -24.50
CA PHE A 357 -7.94 -18.68 -23.24
C PHE A 357 -6.51 -19.19 -23.12
N PHE A 358 -5.89 -19.59 -24.24
CA PHE A 358 -4.49 -20.02 -24.27
C PHE A 358 -3.56 -18.85 -23.92
N GLU A 359 -3.81 -17.67 -24.49
CA GLU A 359 -3.02 -16.46 -24.21
C GLU A 359 -3.21 -15.97 -22.77
N VAL A 360 -4.42 -16.12 -22.19
CA VAL A 360 -4.66 -15.87 -20.75
C VAL A 360 -3.82 -16.80 -19.90
N ALA A 361 -3.91 -18.12 -20.10
CA ALA A 361 -3.13 -19.09 -19.33
C ALA A 361 -1.60 -18.85 -19.45
N ARG A 362 -1.13 -18.48 -20.65
CA ARG A 362 0.28 -18.12 -20.86
C ARG A 362 0.67 -16.87 -20.07
N LYS A 363 -0.14 -15.81 -20.15
CA LYS A 363 0.10 -14.55 -19.46
C LYS A 363 0.03 -14.68 -17.94
N ASP A 364 -0.91 -15.48 -17.43
CA ASP A 364 -1.03 -15.75 -16.00
C ASP A 364 0.20 -16.48 -15.47
N PHE A 365 0.76 -17.41 -16.23
CA PHE A 365 2.03 -18.05 -15.85
C PHE A 365 3.22 -17.08 -15.92
N GLU A 366 3.32 -16.25 -16.97
CA GLU A 366 4.34 -15.21 -17.11
C GLU A 366 4.30 -14.23 -15.92
N ASN A 367 3.09 -13.86 -15.47
CA ASN A 367 2.84 -12.99 -14.33
C ASN A 367 2.88 -13.70 -12.98
N ARG A 368 3.13 -15.02 -12.95
CA ARG A 368 3.17 -15.85 -11.72
C ARG A 368 1.85 -15.86 -10.95
N GLN A 369 0.73 -15.87 -11.65
CA GLN A 369 -0.63 -15.87 -11.11
C GLN A 369 -1.26 -17.27 -11.13
N ALA A 370 -0.93 -18.07 -12.13
CA ALA A 370 -1.44 -19.43 -12.27
C ALA A 370 -0.42 -20.38 -12.92
N VAL A 371 -0.62 -21.68 -12.72
CA VAL A 371 0.07 -22.78 -13.40
C VAL A 371 -0.98 -23.73 -13.93
N ASN A 372 -1.23 -23.68 -15.24
CA ASN A 372 -2.20 -24.51 -15.94
C ASN A 372 -1.52 -25.76 -16.50
N PHE A 373 -1.84 -26.93 -15.95
CA PHE A 373 -1.41 -28.21 -16.49
C PHE A 373 -2.48 -28.76 -17.44
N ALA A 374 -2.09 -29.02 -18.69
CA ALA A 374 -2.84 -29.87 -19.60
C ALA A 374 -2.81 -31.31 -19.09
N VAL A 375 -3.97 -31.90 -18.81
CA VAL A 375 -4.09 -33.31 -18.40
C VAL A 375 -4.21 -34.15 -19.65
N ARG A 376 -3.24 -35.05 -19.88
CA ARG A 376 -3.17 -35.87 -21.10
C ARG A 376 -3.34 -37.35 -20.83
N LEU A 377 -4.10 -38.01 -21.70
CA LEU A 377 -4.20 -39.46 -21.81
C LEU A 377 -3.75 -39.86 -23.22
N ASP A 378 -2.76 -40.74 -23.33
CA ASP A 378 -2.14 -41.15 -24.60
C ASP A 378 -1.75 -39.95 -25.50
N GLY A 379 -1.23 -38.89 -24.89
CA GLY A 379 -0.82 -37.64 -25.55
C GLY A 379 -1.96 -36.65 -25.85
N LYS A 380 -3.22 -37.06 -25.76
CA LYS A 380 -4.38 -36.20 -26.04
C LYS A 380 -4.78 -35.40 -24.80
N LEU A 381 -5.05 -34.10 -24.96
CA LEU A 381 -5.62 -33.27 -23.89
C LEU A 381 -7.03 -33.75 -23.58
N ILE A 382 -7.25 -34.15 -22.32
CA ILE A 382 -8.54 -34.61 -21.80
C ILE A 382 -9.07 -33.75 -20.65
N GLY A 383 -8.28 -32.78 -20.18
CA GLY A 383 -8.66 -31.92 -19.07
C GLY A 383 -7.56 -30.96 -18.66
N GLU A 384 -7.76 -30.34 -17.51
CA GLU A 384 -6.87 -29.35 -16.92
C GLU A 384 -6.83 -29.49 -15.40
N ALA A 385 -5.65 -29.26 -14.83
CA ALA A 385 -5.47 -29.00 -13.40
C ALA A 385 -4.68 -27.70 -13.24
N VAL A 386 -5.18 -26.77 -12.43
CA VAL A 386 -4.63 -25.42 -12.32
C VAL A 386 -4.37 -25.06 -10.86
N LEU A 387 -3.13 -24.65 -10.56
CA LEU A 387 -2.80 -23.94 -9.32
C LEU A 387 -2.88 -22.44 -9.57
N TYR A 388 -3.69 -21.73 -8.81
CA TYR A 388 -3.96 -20.30 -8.98
C TYR A 388 -4.26 -19.64 -7.63
N ARG A 389 -4.55 -18.34 -7.63
CA ARG A 389 -4.91 -17.58 -6.40
C ARG A 389 -3.86 -17.75 -5.28
N PHE A 390 -2.59 -17.61 -5.63
CA PHE A 390 -1.48 -17.61 -4.67
C PHE A 390 -1.64 -16.45 -3.68
N ASP A 391 -1.68 -16.75 -2.38
CA ASP A 391 -1.96 -15.77 -1.32
C ASP A 391 -0.72 -15.01 -0.83
N CYS A 392 0.46 -15.33 -1.37
CA CYS A 392 1.78 -14.83 -0.95
C CYS A 392 2.15 -15.19 0.51
N GLN A 393 1.40 -16.08 1.16
CA GLN A 393 1.59 -16.59 2.52
C GLN A 393 1.91 -18.09 2.54
N GLY A 394 2.22 -18.70 1.39
CA GLY A 394 2.47 -20.14 1.27
C GLY A 394 1.27 -20.96 0.81
N GLY A 395 0.18 -20.32 0.41
CA GLY A 395 -1.07 -20.95 -0.02
C GLY A 395 -1.42 -20.70 -1.49
N ALA A 396 -2.12 -21.67 -2.09
CA ALA A 396 -2.74 -21.54 -3.40
C ALA A 396 -4.04 -22.37 -3.50
N GLU A 397 -4.91 -22.03 -4.44
CA GLU A 397 -6.11 -22.79 -4.79
C GLU A 397 -5.81 -23.77 -5.95
N LEU A 398 -6.33 -25.00 -5.86
CA LEU A 398 -6.22 -26.01 -6.91
C LEU A 398 -7.59 -26.34 -7.49
N GLY A 399 -7.72 -26.16 -8.80
CA GLY A 399 -8.88 -26.59 -9.59
C GLY A 399 -8.53 -27.76 -10.50
N CYS A 400 -9.48 -28.66 -10.78
CA CYS A 400 -9.33 -29.67 -11.84
C CYS A 400 -10.65 -29.95 -12.57
N ARG A 401 -10.60 -29.93 -13.90
CA ARG A 401 -11.72 -30.26 -14.79
C ARG A 401 -11.29 -31.30 -15.82
N ILE A 402 -12.19 -32.23 -16.11
CA ILE A 402 -12.01 -33.27 -17.11
C ILE A 402 -13.14 -33.15 -18.13
N ASN A 403 -12.80 -33.27 -19.40
CA ASN A 403 -13.75 -33.29 -20.50
C ASN A 403 -14.80 -34.38 -20.28
N ALA A 404 -16.07 -34.06 -20.58
CA ALA A 404 -17.19 -34.94 -20.30
C ALA A 404 -17.04 -36.35 -20.89
N ALA A 405 -16.39 -36.50 -22.05
CA ALA A 405 -16.15 -37.78 -22.70
C ALA A 405 -15.26 -38.74 -21.89
N TYR A 406 -14.50 -38.21 -20.92
CA TYR A 406 -13.55 -38.96 -20.08
C TYR A 406 -13.98 -39.03 -18.61
N ALA A 407 -15.18 -38.55 -18.27
CA ALA A 407 -15.69 -38.58 -16.90
C ALA A 407 -15.90 -40.02 -16.39
N GLY A 408 -15.89 -40.21 -15.07
CA GLY A 408 -16.16 -41.50 -14.43
C GLY A 408 -14.97 -42.48 -14.36
N HIS A 409 -13.82 -42.15 -14.93
CA HIS A 409 -12.63 -43.02 -14.98
C HIS A 409 -11.58 -42.72 -13.89
N GLY A 410 -11.85 -41.73 -13.03
CA GLY A 410 -10.94 -41.31 -11.96
C GLY A 410 -9.79 -40.39 -12.40
N TYR A 411 -9.73 -39.96 -13.66
CA TYR A 411 -8.63 -39.12 -14.16
C TYR A 411 -8.51 -37.77 -13.44
N GLY A 412 -9.63 -37.16 -13.05
CA GLY A 412 -9.62 -35.91 -12.27
C GLY A 412 -8.95 -36.09 -10.91
N THR A 413 -9.28 -37.18 -10.22
CA THR A 413 -8.65 -37.56 -8.94
C THR A 413 -7.15 -37.77 -9.07
N GLU A 414 -6.72 -38.49 -10.10
CA GLU A 414 -5.31 -38.75 -10.37
C GLU A 414 -4.53 -37.46 -10.69
N ALA A 415 -5.06 -36.62 -11.59
CA ALA A 415 -4.45 -35.35 -11.95
C ALA A 415 -4.40 -34.37 -10.76
N PHE A 416 -5.50 -34.25 -10.01
CA PHE A 416 -5.61 -33.37 -8.86
C PHE A 416 -4.59 -33.75 -7.77
N ALA A 417 -4.48 -35.04 -7.44
CA ALA A 417 -3.52 -35.51 -6.45
C ALA A 417 -2.07 -35.24 -6.89
N ALA A 418 -1.74 -35.45 -8.17
CA ALA A 418 -0.41 -35.20 -8.71
C ALA A 418 0.00 -33.73 -8.64
N VAL A 419 -0.90 -32.80 -9.00
CA VAL A 419 -0.63 -31.36 -8.90
C VAL A 419 -0.57 -30.91 -7.44
N ALA A 420 -1.42 -31.45 -6.57
CA ALA A 420 -1.37 -31.15 -5.14
C ALA A 420 -0.03 -31.55 -4.51
N ASP A 421 0.46 -32.76 -4.81
CA ASP A 421 1.76 -33.22 -4.33
C ASP A 421 2.91 -32.41 -4.93
N TRP A 422 2.84 -32.07 -6.22
CA TRP A 422 3.82 -31.18 -6.83
C TRP A 422 3.87 -29.79 -6.15
N GLY A 423 2.71 -29.17 -5.93
CA GLY A 423 2.62 -27.87 -5.26
C GLY A 423 3.22 -27.89 -3.85
N LEU A 424 2.91 -28.91 -3.05
CA LEU A 424 3.40 -29.00 -1.67
C LEU A 424 4.89 -29.36 -1.59
N TYR A 425 5.34 -30.33 -2.38
CA TYR A 425 6.68 -30.91 -2.20
C TYR A 425 7.75 -30.42 -3.19
N ARG A 426 7.36 -29.79 -4.30
CA ARG A 426 8.30 -29.23 -5.29
C ARG A 426 8.24 -27.71 -5.39
N VAL A 427 7.06 -27.12 -5.23
CA VAL A 427 6.87 -25.66 -5.16
C VAL A 427 7.01 -25.15 -3.72
N HIS A 428 6.97 -26.05 -2.72
CA HIS A 428 7.11 -25.75 -1.29
C HIS A 428 5.97 -24.89 -0.73
N LEU A 429 4.75 -25.07 -1.26
CA LEU A 429 3.55 -24.53 -0.62
C LEU A 429 3.34 -25.20 0.74
N GLY A 430 2.98 -24.40 1.75
CA GLY A 430 2.57 -24.92 3.06
C GLY A 430 1.11 -25.37 3.07
N ARG A 431 0.31 -24.88 2.12
CA ARG A 431 -1.13 -25.14 2.04
C ARG A 431 -1.64 -25.14 0.60
N ILE A 432 -2.48 -26.11 0.27
CA ILE A 432 -3.33 -26.07 -0.92
C ILE A 432 -4.77 -26.11 -0.48
N VAL A 433 -5.59 -25.22 -1.00
CA VAL A 433 -7.04 -25.18 -0.77
C VAL A 433 -7.80 -25.54 -2.05
N ALA A 434 -9.01 -26.04 -1.88
CA ALA A 434 -9.94 -26.25 -2.97
C ALA A 434 -11.37 -26.15 -2.44
N LYS A 435 -12.32 -25.90 -3.33
CA LYS A 435 -13.75 -25.87 -3.01
C LYS A 435 -14.57 -26.53 -4.09
N CYS A 436 -15.75 -27.03 -3.73
CA CYS A 436 -16.72 -27.54 -4.68
C CYS A 436 -18.14 -27.21 -4.25
N TYR A 437 -19.04 -27.03 -5.21
CA TYR A 437 -20.48 -26.89 -4.95
C TYR A 437 -21.03 -28.11 -4.20
N LYS A 438 -21.98 -27.89 -3.30
CA LYS A 438 -22.58 -28.96 -2.48
C LYS A 438 -23.26 -30.04 -3.33
N GLU A 439 -23.79 -29.68 -4.49
CA GLU A 439 -24.46 -30.57 -5.44
C GLU A 439 -23.47 -31.36 -6.31
N ASN A 440 -22.21 -30.92 -6.40
CA ASN A 440 -21.20 -31.57 -7.24
C ASN A 440 -20.52 -32.73 -6.50
N THR A 441 -21.22 -33.87 -6.48
CA THR A 441 -20.74 -35.10 -5.84
C THR A 441 -19.42 -35.61 -6.43
N ALA A 442 -19.19 -35.42 -7.74
CA ALA A 442 -17.96 -35.87 -8.39
C ALA A 442 -16.73 -35.09 -7.89
N SER A 443 -16.82 -33.76 -7.83
CA SER A 443 -15.76 -32.93 -7.27
C SER A 443 -15.59 -33.19 -5.77
N TYR A 444 -16.66 -33.40 -5.02
CA TYR A 444 -16.56 -33.77 -3.59
C TYR A 444 -15.73 -35.04 -3.39
N GLN A 445 -15.99 -36.09 -4.19
CA GLN A 445 -15.22 -37.34 -4.14
C GLN A 445 -13.76 -37.13 -4.56
N MET A 446 -13.52 -36.34 -5.60
CA MET A 446 -12.18 -35.98 -6.06
C MET A 446 -11.38 -35.28 -4.96
N LEU A 447 -11.93 -34.22 -4.35
CA LEU A 447 -11.25 -33.46 -3.29
C LEU A 447 -11.04 -34.31 -2.04
N SER A 448 -12.06 -35.08 -1.63
CA SER A 448 -11.99 -35.95 -0.44
C SER A 448 -10.97 -37.09 -0.56
N SER A 449 -10.51 -37.41 -1.78
CA SER A 449 -9.54 -38.48 -2.00
C SER A 449 -8.15 -38.16 -1.45
N CYS A 450 -7.77 -36.88 -1.38
CA CYS A 450 -6.42 -36.46 -1.00
C CYS A 450 -6.37 -35.19 -0.14
N MET A 451 -7.51 -34.58 0.16
CA MET A 451 -7.63 -33.39 1.02
C MET A 451 -8.60 -33.64 2.17
N ARG A 452 -8.44 -32.89 3.27
CA ARG A 452 -9.41 -32.88 4.37
C ARG A 452 -10.44 -31.78 4.14
N LYS A 453 -11.71 -32.05 4.44
CA LYS A 453 -12.74 -31.00 4.51
C LYS A 453 -12.45 -30.09 5.71
N ASN A 454 -12.40 -28.77 5.50
CA ASN A 454 -12.07 -27.78 6.54
C ASN A 454 -13.17 -26.73 6.78
N GLY A 455 -14.30 -26.83 6.06
CA GLY A 455 -15.45 -25.95 6.26
C GLY A 455 -16.55 -26.16 5.23
N GLU A 456 -17.64 -25.42 5.42
CA GLU A 456 -18.72 -25.30 4.44
C GLU A 456 -19.49 -23.99 4.66
N ASP A 457 -20.11 -23.49 3.61
CA ASP A 457 -21.13 -22.43 3.68
C ASP A 457 -22.44 -22.92 3.03
N GLU A 458 -23.36 -22.03 2.68
CA GLU A 458 -24.63 -22.41 2.02
C GLU A 458 -24.42 -23.01 0.61
N THR A 459 -23.30 -22.70 -0.05
CA THR A 459 -23.06 -23.01 -1.48
C THR A 459 -21.94 -24.05 -1.69
N PHE A 460 -20.87 -23.99 -0.91
CA PHE A 460 -19.63 -24.72 -1.12
C PHE A 460 -19.23 -25.60 0.07
N TYR A 461 -18.55 -26.69 -0.24
CA TYR A 461 -17.65 -27.39 0.67
C TYR A 461 -16.22 -26.89 0.45
N TYR A 462 -15.48 -26.66 1.54
CA TYR A 462 -14.08 -26.24 1.51
C TYR A 462 -13.16 -27.37 1.97
N PHE A 463 -12.03 -27.49 1.28
CA PHE A 463 -11.01 -28.51 1.50
C PHE A 463 -9.63 -27.87 1.61
N GLU A 464 -8.75 -28.53 2.36
CA GLU A 464 -7.33 -28.18 2.42
C GLU A 464 -6.42 -29.40 2.52
N LYS A 465 -5.18 -29.20 2.09
CA LYS A 465 -4.06 -30.12 2.32
C LYS A 465 -2.88 -29.29 2.83
N LEU A 466 -2.29 -29.74 3.93
CA LEU A 466 -1.18 -29.06 4.64
C LEU A 466 0.03 -30.00 4.68
N VAL A 467 1.24 -29.43 4.78
CA VAL A 467 2.50 -30.16 5.01
C VAL A 467 3.28 -29.60 6.19
#